data_AF-A0A7C6GJ50-F1
#
_entry.id   AF-A0A7C6GJ50-F1
#
_cell.length_a   1.000
_cell.length_b   1.000
_cell.length_c   1.000
_cell.angle_alpha   90.00
_cell.angle_beta   90.00
_cell.angle_gamma   90.00
#
_symmetry.space_group_name_H-M   'P 1'
#
loop_
_entity.id
_entity.type
_entity.pdbx_description
1 polymer ?
#
loop_
_entity_poly.entity_id
_entity_poly.type
_entity_poly.pdbx_seq_one_letter_code
_entity_poly.pdbx_strand_id
1 'polypeptide(L)'
;DIPEPVEPEGVTILLNGETESSLVAQLFEQARGLSSEEVAALWNEFFNDTPVNSVEVSEASYESDSVTMEEPAWIVGKHKNIVEDTPAALQEWSPRQAPVLLPEHQTDVAERTEEIATSLGLNSALQQQLVIAARYHDEGKSDPRFQQMLGNKDPEVLWAKSKLHSYSATLLAKAASNLPPGWRHEQLSAALVVDKLNRGDLEADELAIHIIGTSHGHGRGMFTHTGEDLASGFLAAKRLFTDGEWDSLTRQVQHRYGFYATAYLEAIERAADAQVSKEGR
;
A
#
# COMPACT_ATOMS: atom_id res chain seq x y z
N ASP A 1 -9.78 22.21 -15.25
CA ASP A 1 -8.58 22.34 -14.41
C ASP A 1 -8.15 20.95 -13.96
N ILE A 2 -7.03 20.49 -14.50
CA ILE A 2 -6.39 19.25 -14.04
C ILE A 2 -5.67 19.64 -12.75
N PRO A 3 -5.88 18.92 -11.63
CA PRO A 3 -5.16 19.21 -10.40
C PRO A 3 -3.65 19.11 -10.64
N GLU A 4 -2.89 19.96 -9.97
CA GLU A 4 -1.43 19.91 -10.07
C GLU A 4 -0.92 18.52 -9.68
N PRO A 5 0.08 17.98 -10.40
CA PRO A 5 0.70 16.71 -10.03
C PRO A 5 1.13 16.73 -8.57
N VAL A 6 0.86 15.64 -7.86
CA VAL A 6 1.39 15.47 -6.50
C VAL A 6 2.89 15.25 -6.63
N GLU A 7 3.68 16.20 -6.12
CA GLU A 7 5.13 16.04 -6.02
C GLU A 7 5.44 14.82 -5.13
N PRO A 8 6.15 13.81 -5.65
CA PRO A 8 6.43 12.60 -4.88
C PRO A 8 7.38 12.91 -3.72
N GLU A 9 6.92 12.70 -2.48
CA GLU A 9 7.74 12.91 -1.29
C GLU A 9 8.94 11.95 -1.25
N GLY A 10 10.14 12.47 -0.98
CA GLY A 10 11.37 11.66 -0.84
C GLY A 10 11.96 11.17 -2.15
N VAL A 11 11.42 11.64 -3.28
CA VAL A 11 11.94 11.36 -4.61
C VAL A 11 12.25 12.67 -5.31
N THR A 12 13.42 12.76 -5.93
CA THR A 12 13.75 13.86 -6.85
C THR A 12 13.87 13.30 -8.25
N ILE A 13 13.06 13.84 -9.15
CA ILE A 13 13.04 13.46 -10.57
C ILE A 13 13.76 14.57 -11.34
N LEU A 14 14.84 14.21 -12.03
CA LEU A 14 15.53 15.08 -12.96
C LEU A 14 15.22 14.63 -14.38
N LEU A 15 14.85 15.56 -15.25
CA LEU A 15 14.58 15.34 -16.66
C LEU A 15 15.67 15.99 -17.50
N ASN A 16 16.20 15.26 -18.47
CA ASN A 16 17.23 15.78 -19.37
C ASN A 16 16.59 16.80 -20.34
N GLY A 17 17.24 17.94 -20.54
CA GLY A 17 16.76 19.02 -21.43
C GLY A 17 15.71 19.98 -20.86
N GLU A 18 15.13 19.71 -19.69
CA GLU A 18 14.13 20.57 -19.03
C GLU A 18 14.67 21.33 -17.80
N THR A 19 16.00 21.35 -17.63
CA THR A 19 16.66 21.96 -16.46
C THR A 19 17.49 23.19 -16.83
N GLU A 20 17.35 24.27 -16.03
CA GLU A 20 18.23 25.44 -16.10
C GLU A 20 19.50 25.28 -15.23
N SER A 21 19.61 24.19 -14.47
CA SER A 21 20.73 23.95 -13.57
C SER A 21 21.94 23.37 -14.30
N SER A 22 23.04 24.12 -14.34
CA SER A 22 24.32 23.66 -14.91
C SER A 22 24.87 22.42 -14.21
N LEU A 23 24.50 22.22 -12.95
CA LEU A 23 24.98 21.10 -12.13
C LEU A 23 24.19 19.82 -12.44
N VAL A 24 22.89 19.93 -12.72
CA VAL A 24 22.08 18.82 -13.22
C VAL A 24 22.53 18.41 -14.62
N ALA A 25 22.80 19.37 -15.51
CA ALA A 25 23.29 19.08 -16.86
C ALA A 25 24.62 18.30 -16.84
N GLN A 26 25.54 18.65 -15.93
CA GLN A 26 26.80 17.93 -15.75
C GLN A 26 26.60 16.50 -15.21
N LEU A 27 25.62 16.29 -14.33
CA LEU A 27 25.28 14.95 -13.85
C LEU A 27 24.82 14.06 -15.02
N PHE A 28 23.94 14.56 -15.90
CA PHE A 28 23.48 13.81 -17.09
C PHE A 28 24.62 13.49 -18.06
N GLU A 29 25.52 14.43 -18.29
CA GLU A 29 26.71 14.23 -19.13
C GLU A 29 27.64 13.14 -18.54
N GLN A 30 27.82 13.10 -17.21
CA GLN A 30 28.69 12.12 -16.56
C GLN A 30 28.02 10.76 -16.30
N ALA A 31 26.68 10.71 -16.25
CA ALA A 31 25.92 9.48 -16.07
C ALA A 31 25.94 8.55 -17.31
N ARG A 32 26.51 9.00 -18.43
CA ARG A 32 26.58 8.25 -19.69
C ARG A 32 27.23 6.88 -19.51
N GLY A 33 26.47 5.81 -19.77
CA GLY A 33 26.94 4.43 -19.73
C GLY A 33 27.32 3.91 -18.35
N LEU A 34 26.96 4.64 -17.28
CA LEU A 34 27.18 4.22 -15.91
C LEU A 34 25.99 3.43 -15.38
N SER A 35 26.27 2.53 -14.44
CA SER A 35 25.23 1.83 -13.69
C SER A 35 24.52 2.74 -12.70
N SER A 36 23.31 2.36 -12.28
CA SER A 36 22.54 3.06 -11.25
C SER A 36 23.31 3.29 -9.94
N GLU A 37 24.20 2.37 -9.57
CA GLU A 37 25.04 2.51 -8.36
C GLU A 37 26.13 3.57 -8.53
N GLU A 38 26.77 3.61 -9.70
CA GLU A 38 27.78 4.62 -10.04
C GLU A 38 27.17 6.01 -10.17
N VAL A 39 25.97 6.12 -10.76
CA VAL A 39 25.24 7.39 -10.84
C VAL A 39 24.78 7.84 -9.45
N ALA A 40 24.43 6.92 -8.54
CA ALA A 40 24.15 7.28 -7.15
C ALA A 40 25.38 7.84 -6.42
N ALA A 41 26.56 7.30 -6.68
CA ALA A 41 27.81 7.84 -6.14
C ALA A 41 28.08 9.26 -6.68
N LEU A 42 27.97 9.45 -8.00
CA LEU A 42 28.11 10.76 -8.64
C LEU A 42 27.10 11.77 -8.08
N TRP A 43 25.83 11.39 -7.97
CA TRP A 43 24.80 12.25 -7.40
C TRP A 43 25.20 12.76 -6.01
N ASN A 44 25.71 11.88 -5.15
CA ASN A 44 26.15 12.26 -3.80
C ASN A 44 27.39 13.16 -3.77
N GLU A 45 28.21 13.14 -4.81
CA GLU A 45 29.33 14.07 -4.99
C GLU A 45 28.85 15.46 -5.47
N PHE A 46 27.94 15.47 -6.45
CA PHE A 46 27.37 16.70 -7.02
C PHE A 46 26.42 17.42 -6.06
N PHE A 47 25.59 16.66 -5.34
CA PHE A 47 24.54 17.14 -4.44
C PHE A 47 24.81 16.72 -2.99
N ASN A 48 25.96 17.13 -2.46
CA ASN A 48 26.40 16.80 -1.10
C ASN A 48 25.41 17.22 0.02
N ASP A 49 24.64 18.28 -0.21
CA ASP A 49 23.62 18.79 0.73
C ASP A 49 22.29 18.01 0.66
N THR A 50 22.08 17.20 -0.37
CA THR A 50 20.87 16.38 -0.59
C THR A 50 21.23 14.97 -1.06
N PRO A 51 21.83 14.14 -0.17
CA PRO A 51 22.28 12.83 -0.55
C PRO A 51 21.10 11.87 -0.87
N VAL A 52 21.35 10.94 -1.78
CA VAL A 52 20.45 9.86 -2.21
C VAL A 52 20.93 8.50 -1.71
N ASN A 53 19.99 7.62 -1.40
CA ASN A 53 20.30 6.23 -1.04
C ASN A 53 20.45 5.35 -2.28
N SER A 54 19.58 5.57 -3.26
CA SER A 54 19.58 4.85 -4.52
C SER A 54 19.11 5.76 -5.63
N VAL A 55 19.56 5.44 -6.85
CA VAL A 55 19.19 6.14 -8.06
C VAL A 55 18.64 5.12 -9.05
N GLU A 56 17.64 5.51 -9.82
CA GLU A 56 17.20 4.80 -11.02
C GLU A 56 17.46 5.70 -12.22
N VAL A 57 18.05 5.12 -13.26
CA VAL A 57 18.47 5.83 -14.47
C VAL A 57 17.67 5.26 -15.64
N SER A 58 17.20 6.14 -16.51
CA SER A 58 16.47 5.71 -17.70
C SER A 58 17.34 4.85 -18.61
N GLU A 59 16.81 3.71 -19.06
CA GLU A 59 17.37 2.98 -20.21
C GLU A 59 17.07 3.69 -21.54
N ALA A 60 16.13 4.64 -21.56
CA ALA A 60 15.84 5.45 -22.73
C ALA A 60 16.88 6.57 -22.85
N SER A 61 17.46 6.69 -24.03
CA SER A 61 18.47 7.69 -24.35
C SER A 61 17.85 8.97 -24.93
N TYR A 62 18.38 10.13 -24.50
CA TYR A 62 18.04 11.44 -25.06
C TYR A 62 18.94 11.69 -26.29
N GLU A 63 18.34 11.79 -27.48
CA GLU A 63 19.07 12.15 -28.70
C GLU A 63 19.44 13.65 -28.65
N SER A 64 20.69 13.97 -28.32
CA SER A 64 21.23 15.31 -28.55
C SER A 64 21.73 15.45 -30.00
N ASP A 65 21.58 16.63 -30.60
CA ASP A 65 21.94 16.97 -31.99
C ASP A 65 23.45 16.81 -32.33
N SER A 66 24.28 16.36 -31.39
CA SER A 66 25.70 16.09 -31.62
C SER A 66 26.05 14.62 -31.40
N VAL A 67 26.21 13.90 -32.51
CA VAL A 67 27.05 12.69 -32.73
C VAL A 67 27.22 11.77 -31.50
N THR A 68 26.37 10.72 -31.45
CA THR A 68 26.60 9.42 -30.78
C THR A 68 27.02 9.46 -29.30
N MET A 69 26.19 10.03 -28.42
CA MET A 69 26.27 9.70 -26.98
C MET A 69 24.87 9.57 -26.37
N GLU A 70 24.58 8.38 -25.83
CA GLU A 70 23.32 8.03 -25.18
C GLU A 70 23.33 8.54 -23.72
N GLU A 71 22.80 9.73 -23.51
CA GLU A 71 22.51 10.24 -22.16
C GLU A 71 21.17 9.70 -21.66
N PRO A 72 21.02 9.43 -20.35
CA PRO A 72 19.72 9.02 -19.84
C PRO A 72 18.70 10.16 -20.00
N ALA A 73 17.48 9.81 -20.38
CA ALA A 73 16.38 10.78 -20.53
C ALA A 73 15.92 11.35 -19.17
N TRP A 74 16.07 10.56 -18.10
CA TRP A 74 15.73 10.96 -16.73
C TRP A 74 16.59 10.22 -15.71
N ILE A 75 16.76 10.84 -14.56
CA ILE A 75 17.42 10.26 -13.37
C ILE A 75 16.50 10.50 -12.18
N VAL A 76 16.17 9.43 -11.45
CA VAL A 76 15.32 9.47 -10.26
C VAL A 76 16.17 9.16 -9.03
N GLY A 77 16.35 10.15 -8.16
CA GLY A 77 17.03 10.01 -6.87
C GLY A 77 16.04 9.71 -5.76
N LYS A 78 16.23 8.60 -5.03
CA LYS A 78 15.47 8.28 -3.81
C LYS A 78 16.25 8.79 -2.60
N HIS A 79 15.75 9.85 -1.98
CA HIS A 79 16.36 10.45 -0.81
C HIS A 79 16.02 9.66 0.45
N LYS A 80 16.91 9.73 1.43
CA LYS A 80 16.63 9.22 2.77
C LYS A 80 15.68 10.17 3.46
N ASN A 81 14.41 10.15 3.08
CA ASN A 81 13.40 10.71 3.95
C ASN A 81 13.33 9.84 5.21
N ILE A 82 13.56 10.51 6.33
CA ILE A 82 13.04 10.15 7.63
C ILE A 82 11.59 9.72 7.39
N VAL A 83 11.36 8.42 7.59
CA VAL A 83 10.07 7.74 7.57
C VAL A 83 9.44 7.69 6.17
N GLU A 84 9.37 6.49 5.60
CA GLU A 84 8.21 6.12 4.79
C GLU A 84 6.98 6.25 5.68
N ASP A 85 6.48 7.48 5.88
CA ASP A 85 5.17 7.74 6.47
C ASP A 85 4.15 7.47 5.36
N THR A 86 4.18 6.23 4.87
CA THR A 86 3.07 5.74 4.08
C THR A 86 1.82 5.88 4.94
N PRO A 87 0.65 6.24 4.38
CA PRO A 87 -0.61 6.27 5.12
C PRO A 87 -0.86 4.97 5.91
N ALA A 88 -0.34 3.83 5.42
CA ALA A 88 -0.31 2.56 6.13
C ALA A 88 0.49 2.58 7.44
N ALA A 89 1.69 3.17 7.47
CA ALA A 89 2.51 3.30 8.69
C ALA A 89 1.87 4.25 9.72
N LEU A 90 1.26 5.35 9.26
CA LEU A 90 0.51 6.29 10.11
C LEU A 90 -0.76 5.65 10.70
N GLN A 91 -1.36 4.69 10.01
CA GLN A 91 -2.57 4.01 10.46
C GLN A 91 -2.28 2.87 11.46
N GLU A 92 -1.08 2.27 11.38
CA GLU A 92 -0.56 1.33 12.38
C GLU A 92 -0.07 2.02 13.67
N TRP A 93 0.02 3.35 13.65
CA TRP A 93 0.46 4.21 14.75
C TRP A 93 -0.70 4.98 15.39
N SER A 94 -0.69 5.11 16.72
CA SER A 94 -1.55 6.03 17.45
C SER A 94 -0.83 6.59 18.67
N PRO A 95 -0.95 7.90 18.95
CA PRO A 95 -0.41 8.50 20.17
C PRO A 95 -1.23 8.20 21.44
N ARG A 96 -2.32 7.41 21.36
CA ARG A 96 -3.15 7.05 22.54
C ARG A 96 -2.56 5.91 23.39
N GLN A 97 -2.91 5.92 24.67
CA GLN A 97 -2.42 4.97 25.69
C GLN A 97 -3.21 3.65 25.78
N ALA A 98 -4.44 3.59 25.26
CA ALA A 98 -5.29 2.40 25.30
C ALA A 98 -5.30 1.69 23.94
N PRO A 99 -5.15 0.35 23.89
CA PRO A 99 -5.23 -0.41 22.64
C PRO A 99 -6.64 -0.34 22.07
N VAL A 100 -6.75 -0.12 20.77
CA VAL A 100 -8.01 -0.28 20.02
C VAL A 100 -8.12 -1.76 19.65
N LEU A 101 -9.23 -2.40 20.05
CA LEU A 101 -9.45 -3.81 19.73
C LEU A 101 -9.88 -3.98 18.29
N LEU A 102 -9.37 -5.01 17.64
CA LEU A 102 -9.64 -5.30 16.24
C LEU A 102 -11.16 -5.49 15.95
N PRO A 103 -11.92 -6.28 16.74
CA PRO A 103 -13.35 -6.44 16.48
C PRO A 103 -14.18 -5.16 16.69
N GLU A 104 -13.77 -4.30 17.62
CA GLU A 104 -14.41 -3.00 17.90
C GLU A 104 -14.18 -2.06 16.71
N HIS A 105 -12.93 -1.91 16.29
CA HIS A 105 -12.55 -1.12 15.12
C HIS A 105 -13.29 -1.55 13.85
N GLN A 106 -13.27 -2.85 13.53
CA GLN A 106 -14.00 -3.40 12.38
C GLN A 106 -15.51 -3.11 12.46
N THR A 107 -16.09 -3.11 13.67
CA THR A 107 -17.50 -2.77 13.87
C THR A 107 -17.75 -1.28 13.62
N ASP A 108 -16.92 -0.41 14.19
CA ASP A 108 -17.02 1.05 14.02
C ASP A 108 -16.84 1.48 12.55
N VAL A 109 -15.90 0.87 11.82
CA VAL A 109 -15.69 1.12 10.38
C VAL A 109 -16.88 0.66 9.56
N ALA A 110 -17.46 -0.50 9.88
CA ALA A 110 -18.66 -1.00 9.20
C ALA A 110 -19.87 -0.08 9.41
N GLU A 111 -20.10 0.38 10.65
CA GLU A 111 -21.18 1.33 10.97
C GLU A 111 -20.97 2.68 10.26
N ARG A 112 -19.75 3.22 10.29
CA ARG A 112 -19.41 4.46 9.57
C ARG A 112 -19.60 4.32 8.06
N THR A 113 -19.23 3.18 7.50
CA THR A 113 -19.42 2.87 6.08
C THR A 113 -20.91 2.84 5.72
N GLU A 114 -21.74 2.26 6.59
CA GLU A 114 -23.19 2.24 6.41
C GLU A 114 -23.80 3.66 6.40
N GLU A 115 -23.38 4.52 7.32
CA GLU A 115 -23.81 5.92 7.40
C GLU A 115 -23.45 6.70 6.13
N ILE A 116 -22.22 6.54 5.65
CA ILE A 116 -21.72 7.21 4.43
C ILE A 116 -22.49 6.69 3.22
N ALA A 117 -22.59 5.37 3.05
CA ALA A 117 -23.30 4.75 1.92
C ALA A 117 -24.78 5.16 1.86
N THR A 118 -25.45 5.19 3.02
CA THR A 118 -26.85 5.63 3.13
C THR A 118 -26.99 7.11 2.75
N SER A 119 -26.09 7.96 3.24
CA SER A 119 -26.12 9.41 2.95
C SER A 119 -25.88 9.71 1.47
N LEU A 120 -25.12 8.87 0.79
CA LEU A 120 -24.85 8.97 -0.64
C LEU A 120 -25.97 8.36 -1.51
N GLY A 121 -26.97 7.72 -0.91
CA GLY A 121 -28.10 7.11 -1.61
C GLY A 121 -27.71 5.87 -2.44
N LEU A 122 -26.70 5.12 -1.99
CA LEU A 122 -26.35 3.85 -2.63
C LEU A 122 -27.50 2.84 -2.49
N ASN A 123 -27.63 1.95 -3.48
CA ASN A 123 -28.60 0.87 -3.38
C ASN A 123 -28.20 -0.14 -2.29
N SER A 124 -29.18 -0.85 -1.75
CA SER A 124 -28.98 -1.77 -0.62
C SER A 124 -27.99 -2.89 -0.90
N ALA A 125 -27.89 -3.37 -2.15
CA ALA A 125 -26.97 -4.43 -2.51
C ALA A 125 -25.50 -3.95 -2.43
N LEU A 126 -25.20 -2.76 -2.97
CA LEU A 126 -23.86 -2.17 -2.86
C LEU A 126 -23.50 -1.81 -1.42
N GLN A 127 -24.46 -1.23 -0.68
CA GLN A 127 -24.28 -0.90 0.72
C GLN A 127 -23.94 -2.14 1.55
N GLN A 128 -24.64 -3.26 1.32
CA GLN A 128 -24.35 -4.52 2.00
C GLN A 128 -22.92 -5.00 1.75
N GLN A 129 -22.45 -4.98 0.50
CA GLN A 129 -21.08 -5.40 0.17
C GLN A 129 -20.02 -4.45 0.75
N LEU A 130 -20.30 -3.13 0.77
CA LEU A 130 -19.43 -2.15 1.41
C LEU A 130 -19.31 -2.39 2.93
N VAL A 131 -20.43 -2.64 3.60
CA VAL A 131 -20.45 -2.92 5.05
C VAL A 131 -19.71 -4.22 5.37
N ILE A 132 -19.86 -5.25 4.54
CA ILE A 132 -19.09 -6.49 4.67
C ILE A 132 -17.60 -6.19 4.47
N ALA A 133 -17.24 -5.46 3.42
CA ALA A 133 -15.84 -5.13 3.15
C ALA A 133 -15.21 -4.38 4.32
N ALA A 134 -15.87 -3.32 4.80
CA ALA A 134 -15.48 -2.56 5.97
C ALA A 134 -15.32 -3.42 7.23
N ARG A 135 -16.22 -4.40 7.43
CA ARG A 135 -16.15 -5.31 8.58
C ARG A 135 -14.95 -6.26 8.52
N TYR A 136 -14.40 -6.54 7.34
CA TYR A 136 -13.32 -7.53 7.19
C TYR A 136 -12.03 -6.98 6.56
N HIS A 137 -11.93 -5.67 6.29
CA HIS A 137 -10.77 -5.05 5.65
C HIS A 137 -9.46 -5.35 6.41
N ASP A 138 -9.56 -5.39 7.74
CA ASP A 138 -8.46 -5.59 8.68
C ASP A 138 -8.33 -7.02 9.22
N GLU A 139 -9.12 -7.99 8.72
CA GLU A 139 -9.14 -9.36 9.26
C GLU A 139 -7.74 -10.02 9.26
N GLY A 140 -6.91 -9.70 8.27
CA GLY A 140 -5.52 -10.16 8.17
C GLY A 140 -4.63 -9.69 9.32
N LYS A 141 -5.00 -8.64 10.07
CA LYS A 141 -4.29 -8.24 11.30
C LYS A 141 -4.37 -9.30 12.39
N SER A 142 -5.30 -10.26 12.29
CA SER A 142 -5.37 -11.42 13.20
C SER A 142 -4.20 -12.39 13.08
N ASP A 143 -3.34 -12.25 12.06
CA ASP A 143 -2.15 -13.10 11.92
C ASP A 143 -1.25 -12.99 13.18
N PRO A 144 -0.86 -14.11 13.80
CA PRO A 144 -0.02 -14.09 15.00
C PRO A 144 1.30 -13.34 14.82
N ARG A 145 1.89 -13.38 13.62
CA ARG A 145 3.11 -12.65 13.27
C ARG A 145 2.86 -11.14 13.26
N PHE A 146 1.70 -10.72 12.74
CA PHE A 146 1.30 -9.32 12.77
C PHE A 146 0.99 -8.84 14.19
N GLN A 147 0.27 -9.63 15.00
CA GLN A 147 0.03 -9.30 16.40
C GLN A 147 1.33 -9.20 17.20
N GLN A 148 2.30 -10.09 16.94
CA GLN A 148 3.65 -9.99 17.50
C GLN A 148 4.36 -8.70 17.09
N MET A 149 4.25 -8.28 15.82
CA MET A 149 4.77 -7.00 15.32
C MET A 149 4.15 -5.81 16.07
N LEU A 150 2.85 -5.86 16.38
CA LEU A 150 2.18 -4.81 17.16
C LEU A 150 2.60 -4.80 18.64
N GLY A 151 3.35 -5.82 19.09
CA GLY A 151 3.73 -6.02 20.49
C GLY A 151 2.61 -6.63 21.35
N ASN A 152 1.58 -7.19 20.72
CA ASN A 152 0.53 -7.90 21.44
C ASN A 152 1.06 -9.25 21.96
N LYS A 153 0.82 -9.51 23.26
CA LYS A 153 1.25 -10.73 23.96
C LYS A 153 0.08 -11.64 24.31
N ASP A 154 -1.15 -11.16 24.15
CA ASP A 154 -2.36 -11.90 24.46
C ASP A 154 -3.04 -12.32 23.15
N PRO A 155 -2.97 -13.61 22.77
CA PRO A 155 -3.58 -14.09 21.53
C PRO A 155 -5.12 -14.04 21.56
N GLU A 156 -5.74 -13.93 22.74
CA GLU A 156 -7.20 -13.87 22.87
C GLU A 156 -7.75 -12.45 22.63
N VAL A 157 -6.88 -11.43 22.66
CA VAL A 157 -7.26 -10.02 22.54
C VAL A 157 -6.54 -9.38 21.36
N LEU A 158 -7.14 -9.44 20.18
CA LEU A 158 -6.55 -8.91 18.94
C LEU A 158 -6.58 -7.38 18.92
N TRP A 159 -5.44 -6.77 18.59
CA TRP A 159 -5.31 -5.31 18.49
C TRP A 159 -5.41 -4.86 17.04
N ALA A 160 -6.10 -3.74 16.80
CA ALA A 160 -6.13 -3.07 15.50
C ALA A 160 -4.87 -2.24 15.24
N LYS A 161 -4.24 -1.74 16.31
CA LYS A 161 -3.10 -0.80 16.28
C LYS A 161 -2.08 -1.12 17.38
N SER A 162 -0.82 -0.75 17.13
CA SER A 162 0.27 -1.00 18.09
C SER A 162 0.25 -0.02 19.27
N LYS A 163 0.92 -0.41 20.36
CA LYS A 163 1.33 0.51 21.45
C LYS A 163 2.73 1.08 21.23
N LEU A 164 3.35 0.84 20.07
CA LEU A 164 4.73 1.25 19.82
C LEU A 164 4.73 2.74 19.48
N HIS A 165 5.50 3.50 20.25
CA HIS A 165 5.52 4.96 20.17
C HIS A 165 6.74 5.51 19.41
N SER A 166 7.54 4.66 18.77
CA SER A 166 8.65 5.10 17.93
C SER A 166 8.82 4.24 16.68
N TYR A 167 9.16 4.89 15.57
CA TYR A 167 9.47 4.25 14.30
C TYR A 167 10.59 3.18 14.43
N SER A 168 11.61 3.47 15.25
CA SER A 168 12.68 2.52 15.55
C SER A 168 12.18 1.25 16.24
N ALA A 169 11.19 1.37 17.14
CA ALA A 169 10.59 0.22 17.80
C ALA A 169 9.74 -0.59 16.82
N THR A 170 9.02 0.06 15.90
CA THR A 170 8.25 -0.60 14.84
C THR A 170 9.15 -1.36 13.88
N LEU A 171 10.26 -0.77 13.43
CA LEU A 171 11.23 -1.45 12.57
C LEU A 171 11.83 -2.69 13.25
N LEU A 172 12.20 -2.58 14.52
CA LEU A 172 12.71 -3.71 15.30
C LEU A 172 11.64 -4.79 15.49
N ALA A 173 10.40 -4.41 15.79
CA ALA A 173 9.29 -5.34 15.94
C ALA A 173 8.99 -6.06 14.61
N LYS A 174 9.01 -5.34 13.48
CA LYS A 174 8.85 -5.91 12.15
C LYS A 174 9.97 -6.89 11.82
N ALA A 175 11.23 -6.52 12.09
CA ALA A 175 12.37 -7.42 11.93
C ALA A 175 12.28 -8.68 12.81
N ALA A 176 11.63 -8.59 13.97
CA ALA A 176 11.40 -9.71 14.87
C ALA A 176 10.14 -10.53 14.55
N SER A 177 9.24 -10.03 13.70
CA SER A 177 7.88 -10.59 13.52
C SER A 177 7.79 -11.80 12.56
N ASN A 178 8.89 -12.26 11.96
CA ASN A 178 8.89 -13.29 10.89
C ASN A 178 7.93 -12.97 9.71
N LEU A 179 7.41 -11.74 9.60
CA LEU A 179 6.67 -11.29 8.42
C LEU A 179 7.64 -11.04 7.27
N PRO A 180 7.33 -11.49 6.05
CA PRO A 180 8.17 -11.21 4.91
C PRO A 180 8.16 -9.69 4.58
N PRO A 181 9.26 -9.15 4.02
CA PRO A 181 9.30 -7.75 3.61
C PRO A 181 8.18 -7.41 2.62
N GLY A 182 7.42 -6.35 2.91
CA GLY A 182 6.29 -5.93 2.09
C GLY A 182 5.00 -6.73 2.32
N TRP A 183 4.94 -7.59 3.34
CA TRP A 183 3.70 -8.27 3.73
C TRP A 183 2.57 -7.27 3.98
N ARG A 184 1.34 -7.61 3.57
CA ARG A 184 0.16 -6.73 3.64
C ARG A 184 -1.00 -7.46 4.31
N HIS A 185 -1.60 -6.87 5.33
CA HIS A 185 -2.75 -7.49 6.00
C HIS A 185 -3.97 -7.54 5.08
N GLU A 186 -4.20 -6.54 4.24
CA GLU A 186 -5.29 -6.51 3.24
C GLU A 186 -5.27 -7.74 2.30
N GLN A 187 -4.07 -8.23 1.96
CA GLN A 187 -3.90 -9.44 1.16
C GLN A 187 -4.39 -10.68 1.91
N LEU A 188 -4.01 -10.82 3.17
CA LEU A 188 -4.49 -11.93 4.02
C LEU A 188 -5.98 -11.79 4.34
N SER A 189 -6.49 -10.58 4.57
CA SER A 189 -7.91 -10.31 4.80
C SER A 189 -8.79 -10.88 3.67
N ALA A 190 -8.40 -10.64 2.42
CA ALA A 190 -9.12 -11.17 1.25
C ALA A 190 -9.15 -12.71 1.24
N ALA A 191 -8.02 -13.36 1.55
CA ALA A 191 -7.95 -14.82 1.64
C ALA A 191 -8.80 -15.38 2.79
N LEU A 192 -8.79 -14.73 3.96
CA LEU A 192 -9.61 -15.12 5.11
C LEU A 192 -11.10 -15.01 4.82
N VAL A 193 -11.53 -13.98 4.11
CA VAL A 193 -12.93 -13.83 3.69
C VAL A 193 -13.33 -14.89 2.65
N VAL A 194 -12.48 -15.18 1.67
CA VAL A 194 -12.73 -16.27 0.71
C VAL A 194 -12.85 -17.62 1.42
N ASP A 195 -12.03 -17.87 2.44
CA ASP A 195 -12.17 -19.08 3.26
C ASP A 195 -13.50 -19.13 4.03
N LYS A 196 -13.92 -18.02 4.66
CA LYS A 196 -15.24 -17.93 5.32
C LYS A 196 -16.40 -18.17 4.34
N LEU A 197 -16.31 -17.64 3.12
CA LEU A 197 -17.29 -17.87 2.05
C LEU A 197 -17.36 -19.35 1.65
N ASN A 198 -16.20 -20.00 1.44
CA ASN A 198 -16.14 -21.41 1.09
C ASN A 198 -16.69 -22.33 2.20
N ARG A 199 -16.62 -21.90 3.46
CA ARG A 199 -17.20 -22.61 4.61
C ARG A 199 -18.69 -22.32 4.82
N GLY A 200 -19.24 -21.30 4.15
CA GLY A 200 -20.64 -20.87 4.32
C GLY A 200 -20.88 -20.02 5.57
N ASP A 201 -19.83 -19.45 6.15
CA ASP A 201 -19.91 -18.62 7.37
C ASP A 201 -20.30 -17.16 7.08
N LEU A 202 -20.23 -16.76 5.81
CA LEU A 202 -20.44 -15.40 5.33
C LEU A 202 -21.10 -15.45 3.95
N GLU A 203 -21.95 -14.47 3.64
CA GLU A 203 -22.45 -14.23 2.29
C GLU A 203 -21.92 -12.89 1.79
N ALA A 204 -21.02 -12.93 0.81
CA ALA A 204 -20.38 -11.78 0.20
C ALA A 204 -20.12 -12.07 -1.28
N ASP A 205 -20.03 -11.02 -2.11
CA ASP A 205 -19.69 -11.14 -3.52
C ASP A 205 -18.24 -10.71 -3.81
N GLU A 206 -17.85 -10.77 -5.08
CA GLU A 206 -16.51 -10.40 -5.52
C GLU A 206 -16.17 -8.93 -5.24
N LEU A 207 -17.16 -8.04 -5.17
CA LEU A 207 -16.93 -6.62 -4.89
C LEU A 207 -16.43 -6.44 -3.46
N ALA A 208 -17.02 -7.12 -2.48
CA ALA A 208 -16.57 -7.03 -1.09
C ALA A 208 -15.12 -7.53 -0.94
N ILE A 209 -14.79 -8.67 -1.55
CA ILE A 209 -13.44 -9.24 -1.53
C ILE A 209 -12.43 -8.30 -2.19
N HIS A 210 -12.81 -7.67 -3.32
CA HIS A 210 -11.96 -6.72 -4.01
C HIS A 210 -11.67 -5.48 -3.16
N ILE A 211 -12.69 -4.90 -2.51
CA ILE A 211 -12.52 -3.73 -1.65
C ILE A 211 -11.61 -4.09 -0.45
N ILE A 212 -11.80 -5.26 0.16
CA ILE A 212 -10.94 -5.75 1.25
C ILE A 212 -9.48 -5.83 0.81
N GLY A 213 -9.19 -6.47 -0.31
CA GLY A 213 -7.82 -6.59 -0.81
C GLY A 213 -7.25 -5.28 -1.37
N THR A 214 -8.04 -4.22 -1.48
CA THR A 214 -7.61 -2.91 -1.95
C THR A 214 -7.79 -1.81 -0.92
N SER A 215 -8.00 -2.15 0.36
CA SER A 215 -8.26 -1.20 1.46
C SER A 215 -7.14 -0.17 1.65
N HIS A 216 -5.88 -0.54 1.38
CA HIS A 216 -4.72 0.36 1.25
C HIS A 216 -4.18 0.46 -0.18
N GLY A 217 -4.92 -0.09 -1.15
CA GLY A 217 -4.71 0.17 -2.58
C GLY A 217 -3.63 -0.66 -3.26
N HIS A 218 -2.88 -1.47 -2.52
CA HIS A 218 -1.79 -2.26 -3.10
C HIS A 218 -2.33 -3.42 -3.96
N GLY A 219 -3.49 -3.98 -3.61
CA GLY A 219 -4.14 -5.02 -4.40
C GLY A 219 -4.71 -4.57 -5.75
N ARG A 220 -4.72 -3.25 -6.07
CA ARG A 220 -5.22 -2.76 -7.37
C ARG A 220 -4.35 -3.18 -8.55
N GLY A 221 -3.04 -3.29 -8.29
CA GLY A 221 -2.09 -3.86 -9.22
C GLY A 221 -1.95 -5.35 -8.97
N MET A 222 -0.74 -5.75 -8.59
CA MET A 222 -0.43 -7.12 -8.18
C MET A 222 0.12 -7.08 -6.76
N PHE A 223 -0.27 -8.06 -5.95
CA PHE A 223 0.42 -8.28 -4.69
C PHE A 223 1.80 -8.89 -4.94
N THR A 224 2.75 -8.56 -4.06
CA THR A 224 4.14 -9.03 -4.14
C THR A 224 4.29 -10.48 -3.68
N HIS A 225 3.46 -10.93 -2.74
CA HIS A 225 3.57 -12.25 -2.12
C HIS A 225 2.66 -13.26 -2.81
N THR A 226 3.18 -14.46 -3.06
CA THR A 226 2.33 -15.59 -3.44
C THR A 226 1.54 -16.09 -2.23
N GLY A 227 0.59 -17.01 -2.45
CA GLY A 227 -0.17 -17.60 -1.34
C GLY A 227 0.71 -18.31 -0.31
N GLU A 228 1.81 -18.94 -0.75
CA GLU A 228 2.73 -19.66 0.14
C GLU A 228 3.58 -18.69 0.98
N ASP A 229 4.03 -17.59 0.38
CA ASP A 229 4.77 -16.55 1.11
C ASP A 229 3.88 -15.82 2.12
N LEU A 230 2.61 -15.60 1.74
CA LEU A 230 1.63 -14.91 2.56
C LEU A 230 1.22 -15.76 3.78
N ALA A 231 0.78 -17.01 3.53
CA ALA A 231 0.26 -17.92 4.53
C ALA A 231 0.45 -19.38 4.07
N SER A 232 1.62 -19.95 4.37
CA SER A 232 2.01 -21.32 4.00
C SER A 232 0.92 -22.35 4.31
N GLY A 233 0.58 -23.17 3.31
CA GLY A 233 -0.44 -24.21 3.42
C GLY A 233 -1.90 -23.71 3.46
N PHE A 234 -2.15 -22.39 3.39
CA PHE A 234 -3.51 -21.86 3.39
C PHE A 234 -4.11 -21.89 1.97
N LEU A 235 -5.10 -22.76 1.77
CA LEU A 235 -5.67 -23.04 0.46
C LEU A 235 -6.28 -21.80 -0.22
N ALA A 236 -6.99 -20.95 0.52
CA ALA A 236 -7.60 -19.75 -0.05
C ALA A 236 -6.52 -18.75 -0.53
N ALA A 237 -5.43 -18.58 0.23
CA ALA A 237 -4.31 -17.73 -0.18
C ALA A 237 -3.63 -18.26 -1.43
N LYS A 238 -3.39 -19.58 -1.52
CA LYS A 238 -2.84 -20.21 -2.73
C LYS A 238 -3.72 -19.95 -3.95
N ARG A 239 -5.02 -20.19 -3.84
CA ARG A 239 -5.96 -20.02 -4.96
C ARG A 239 -6.01 -18.57 -5.45
N LEU A 240 -6.13 -17.62 -4.52
CA LEU A 240 -6.17 -16.19 -4.86
C LEU A 240 -4.85 -15.70 -5.47
N PHE A 241 -3.72 -15.95 -4.82
CA PHE A 241 -2.48 -15.24 -5.10
C PHE A 241 -1.39 -16.09 -5.79
N THR A 242 -1.64 -17.38 -6.01
CA THR A 242 -0.75 -18.26 -6.78
C THR A 242 -1.43 -18.80 -8.02
N ASP A 243 -2.70 -19.22 -7.91
CA ASP A 243 -3.43 -19.84 -9.02
C ASP A 243 -4.17 -18.79 -9.90
N GLY A 244 -4.08 -17.49 -9.56
CA GLY A 244 -4.57 -16.37 -10.37
C GLY A 244 -6.05 -16.02 -10.18
N GLU A 245 -6.69 -16.49 -9.11
CA GLU A 245 -8.09 -16.13 -8.83
C GLU A 245 -8.24 -14.64 -8.47
N TRP A 246 -7.24 -14.01 -7.85
CA TRP A 246 -7.26 -12.56 -7.56
C TRP A 246 -7.34 -11.71 -8.83
N ASP A 247 -6.55 -12.04 -9.86
CA ASP A 247 -6.55 -11.34 -11.15
C ASP A 247 -7.90 -11.46 -11.85
N SER A 248 -8.48 -12.67 -11.78
CA SER A 248 -9.79 -12.97 -12.35
C SER A 248 -10.88 -12.19 -11.63
N LEU A 249 -10.86 -12.18 -10.30
CA LEU A 249 -11.79 -11.47 -9.44
C LEU A 249 -11.76 -9.96 -9.70
N THR A 250 -10.56 -9.36 -9.67
CA THR A 250 -10.37 -7.92 -9.91
C THR A 250 -10.86 -7.53 -11.30
N ARG A 251 -10.55 -8.32 -12.33
CA ARG A 251 -11.04 -8.08 -13.69
C ARG A 251 -12.57 -8.17 -13.78
N GLN A 252 -13.19 -9.13 -13.10
CA GLN A 252 -14.65 -9.29 -13.10
C GLN A 252 -15.35 -8.12 -12.42
N VAL A 253 -14.84 -7.66 -11.28
CA VAL A 253 -15.35 -6.46 -10.58
C VAL A 253 -15.24 -5.23 -11.46
N GLN A 254 -14.07 -4.99 -12.06
CA GLN A 254 -13.86 -3.87 -12.96
C GLN A 254 -14.74 -3.93 -14.21
N HIS A 255 -14.96 -5.12 -14.78
CA HIS A 255 -15.86 -5.29 -15.92
C HIS A 255 -17.33 -5.05 -15.54
N ARG A 256 -17.75 -5.47 -14.35
CA ARG A 256 -19.13 -5.36 -13.89
C ARG A 256 -19.52 -3.95 -13.45
N TYR A 257 -18.64 -3.26 -12.74
CA TYR A 257 -18.92 -1.96 -12.14
C TYR A 257 -18.25 -0.79 -12.87
N GLY A 258 -17.15 -1.04 -13.59
CA GLY A 258 -16.34 -0.01 -14.24
C GLY A 258 -15.33 0.64 -13.28
N PHE A 259 -14.19 1.06 -13.82
CA PHE A 259 -13.06 1.58 -13.02
C PHE A 259 -13.43 2.71 -12.06
N TYR A 260 -14.23 3.68 -12.50
CA TYR A 260 -14.61 4.82 -11.67
C TYR A 260 -15.56 4.45 -10.55
N ALA A 261 -16.53 3.54 -10.79
CA ALA A 261 -17.45 3.11 -9.76
C ALA A 261 -16.73 2.26 -8.71
N THR A 262 -15.84 1.36 -9.14
CA THR A 262 -15.00 0.57 -8.23
C THR A 262 -14.13 1.48 -7.37
N ALA A 263 -13.40 2.43 -7.97
CA ALA A 263 -12.56 3.37 -7.23
C ALA A 263 -13.37 4.23 -6.23
N TYR A 264 -14.59 4.62 -6.60
CA TYR A 264 -15.49 5.35 -5.72
C TYR A 264 -15.93 4.52 -4.50
N LEU A 265 -16.27 3.24 -4.71
CA LEU A 265 -16.67 2.33 -3.62
C LEU A 265 -15.50 2.03 -2.68
N GLU A 266 -14.30 1.80 -3.21
CA GLU A 266 -13.08 1.68 -2.41
C GLU A 266 -12.80 2.95 -1.58
N ALA A 267 -13.05 4.12 -2.15
CA ALA A 267 -12.84 5.40 -1.46
C ALA A 267 -13.82 5.61 -0.29
N ILE A 268 -15.04 5.07 -0.38
CA ILE A 268 -16.03 5.13 0.72
C ILE A 268 -15.53 4.33 1.92
N GLU A 269 -15.09 3.09 1.70
CA GLU A 269 -14.55 2.23 2.74
C GLU A 269 -13.31 2.87 3.38
N ARG A 270 -12.36 3.33 2.56
CA ARG A 270 -11.16 4.02 3.05
C ARG A 270 -11.47 5.31 3.83
N ALA A 271 -12.49 6.06 3.41
CA ALA A 271 -12.92 7.26 4.12
C ALA A 271 -13.52 6.93 5.49
N ALA A 272 -14.27 5.83 5.60
CA ALA A 272 -14.83 5.37 6.87
C ALA A 272 -13.72 4.94 7.83
N ASP A 273 -12.80 4.10 7.35
CA ASP A 273 -11.65 3.63 8.13
C ASP A 273 -10.78 4.80 8.60
N ALA A 274 -10.40 5.72 7.72
CA ALA A 274 -9.62 6.89 8.10
C ALA A 274 -10.30 7.78 9.17
N GLN A 275 -11.62 7.95 9.10
CA GLN A 275 -12.39 8.71 10.10
C GLN A 275 -12.39 8.00 11.46
N VAL A 276 -12.72 6.72 11.50
CA VAL A 276 -12.76 5.90 12.72
C VAL A 276 -11.37 5.80 13.35
N SER A 277 -10.36 5.55 12.51
CA SER A 277 -8.95 5.54 12.90
C SER A 277 -8.49 6.85 13.55
N LYS A 278 -8.93 8.00 13.04
CA LYS A 278 -8.62 9.32 13.58
C LYS A 278 -9.35 9.60 14.90
N GLU A 279 -10.58 9.11 15.03
CA GLU A 279 -11.36 9.19 16.27
C GLU A 279 -10.80 8.26 17.36
N GLY A 280 -9.95 7.32 16.97
CA GLY A 280 -9.32 6.32 17.83
C GLY A 280 -10.34 5.32 18.38
N ARG A 281 -11.27 4.95 17.50
CA ARG A 281 -12.24 3.87 17.65
C ARG A 281 -11.79 2.67 16.82
#